data_AF-A0A7C4C8E6-F1
#
_entry.id   AF-A0A7C4C8E6-F1
#
_cell.length_a   1.000
_cell.length_b   1.000
_cell.length_c   1.000
_cell.angle_alpha   90.00
_cell.angle_beta   90.00
_cell.angle_gamma   90.00
#
_symmetry.space_group_name_H-M   'P 1'
#
loop_
_entity.id
_entity.type
_entity.pdbx_description
1 polymer ?
#
loop_
_entity_poly.entity_id
_entity_poly.type
_entity_poly.pdbx_seq_one_letter_code
_entity_poly.pdbx_strand_id
1 'polypeptide(L)'
;VPSAALQGVDALLSIVQMPAGVPVGTLAIGRAGAVNAALLAAAILALHDPAVRAALKDYRARQTAAVLAHPDPRVPPVGGSA
;
A
#
# COMPACT_ATOMS: atom_id res chain seq x y z
N VAL A 1 -1.82 -17.14 -4.22
CA VAL A 1 -2.41 -17.60 -5.49
C VAL A 1 -3.60 -16.70 -5.80
N PRO A 2 -3.62 -16.00 -6.95
CA PRO A 2 -4.83 -15.30 -7.37
C PRO A 2 -5.93 -16.34 -7.62
N SER A 3 -7.17 -16.05 -7.21
CA SER A 3 -8.34 -16.72 -7.78
C SER A 3 -8.32 -16.42 -9.28
N ALA A 4 -7.92 -17.41 -10.07
CA ALA A 4 -7.62 -17.23 -11.50
C ALA A 4 -8.85 -16.85 -12.33
N ALA A 5 -10.06 -17.06 -11.80
CA ALA A 5 -11.32 -16.78 -12.51
C ALA A 5 -11.79 -15.33 -12.35
N LEU A 6 -11.57 -14.70 -11.20
CA LEU A 6 -12.19 -13.41 -10.85
C LEU A 6 -11.19 -12.30 -10.49
N GLN A 7 -9.91 -12.48 -10.83
CA GLN A 7 -8.85 -11.48 -10.59
C GLN A 7 -8.78 -10.97 -9.14
N GLY A 8 -9.20 -11.80 -8.18
CA GLY A 8 -9.22 -11.47 -6.75
C GLY A 8 -10.39 -10.60 -6.28
N VAL A 9 -11.39 -10.32 -7.13
CA VAL A 9 -12.61 -9.59 -6.72
C VAL A 9 -13.41 -10.39 -5.69
N ASP A 10 -13.46 -11.71 -5.83
CA ASP A 10 -14.05 -12.62 -4.86
C ASP A 10 -13.36 -12.50 -3.49
N ALA A 11 -12.02 -12.59 -3.47
CA ALA A 11 -11.24 -12.41 -2.26
C ALA A 11 -11.45 -11.02 -1.64
N LEU A 12 -11.49 -9.97 -2.47
CA LEU A 12 -11.75 -8.60 -2.00
C LEU A 12 -13.11 -8.51 -1.31
N LEU A 13 -14.18 -8.98 -1.97
CA LEU A 13 -15.54 -8.90 -1.44
C LEU A 13 -15.72 -9.78 -0.19
N SER A 14 -15.05 -10.95 -0.12
CA SER A 14 -15.05 -11.78 1.09
C SER A 14 -14.35 -11.12 2.29
N ILE A 15 -13.47 -10.14 2.08
CA ILE A 15 -12.72 -9.46 3.15
C ILE A 15 -13.34 -8.11 3.50
N VAL A 16 -13.70 -7.29 2.51
CA VAL A 16 -14.14 -5.89 2.74
C VAL A 16 -15.59 -5.78 3.22
N GLN A 17 -16.44 -6.75 2.88
CA GLN A 17 -17.88 -6.70 3.18
C GLN A 17 -18.21 -7.20 4.59
N MET A 18 -17.47 -6.73 5.60
CA MET A 18 -17.73 -7.12 6.99
C MET A 18 -19.04 -6.50 7.51
N PRO A 19 -19.85 -7.27 8.26
CA PRO A 19 -21.04 -6.73 8.90
C PRO A 19 -20.67 -5.70 9.99
N ALA A 20 -21.66 -4.90 10.39
CA ALA A 20 -21.47 -3.89 11.43
C ALA A 20 -20.97 -4.51 12.75
N GLY A 21 -19.96 -3.87 13.36
CA GLY A 21 -19.37 -4.27 14.64
C GLY A 21 -18.00 -4.96 14.56
N VAL A 22 -17.59 -5.45 13.38
CA VAL A 22 -16.26 -6.09 13.20
C VAL A 22 -15.53 -5.48 12.00
N PRO A 23 -14.82 -4.35 12.18
CA PRO A 23 -14.17 -3.67 11.07
C PRO A 23 -12.92 -4.41 10.60
N VAL A 24 -12.69 -4.41 9.28
CA VAL A 24 -11.46 -4.89 8.66
C VAL A 24 -10.91 -3.80 7.74
N GLY A 25 -9.66 -3.39 7.96
CA GLY A 25 -8.97 -2.45 7.09
C GLY A 25 -8.48 -3.16 5.83
N THR A 26 -9.25 -3.13 4.76
CA THR A 26 -8.94 -3.80 3.50
C THR A 26 -8.15 -2.90 2.56
N LEU A 27 -7.12 -3.47 1.91
CA LEU A 27 -6.25 -2.77 0.95
C LEU A 27 -6.45 -3.35 -0.47
N ALA A 28 -5.74 -2.78 -1.45
CA ALA A 28 -5.82 -3.23 -2.85
C ALA A 28 -5.55 -4.74 -3.03
N ILE A 29 -5.99 -5.31 -4.14
CA ILE A 29 -5.70 -6.71 -4.48
C ILE A 29 -4.21 -6.88 -4.83
N GLY A 30 -3.61 -7.99 -4.42
CA GLY A 30 -2.26 -8.40 -4.85
C GLY A 30 -1.12 -7.65 -4.16
N ARG A 31 0.02 -7.50 -4.85
CA ARG A 31 1.28 -6.99 -4.28
C ARG A 31 1.15 -5.56 -3.75
N ALA A 32 0.46 -4.68 -4.48
CA ALA A 32 0.23 -3.31 -4.04
C ALA A 32 -0.53 -3.27 -2.70
N GLY A 33 -1.52 -4.16 -2.54
CA GLY A 33 -2.23 -4.40 -1.30
C GLY A 33 -1.33 -4.77 -0.14
N ALA A 34 -0.49 -5.78 -0.34
CA ALA A 34 0.44 -6.27 0.68
C ALA A 34 1.42 -5.18 1.14
N VAL A 35 1.98 -4.40 0.20
CA VAL A 35 2.86 -3.27 0.53
C VAL A 35 2.12 -2.20 1.33
N ASN A 36 0.92 -1.82 0.88
CA ASN A 36 0.12 -0.81 1.57
C ASN A 36 -0.38 -1.30 2.95
N ALA A 37 -0.68 -2.59 3.11
CA ALA A 37 -1.05 -3.17 4.40
C ALA A 37 0.11 -3.09 5.39
N ALA A 38 1.34 -3.37 4.96
CA ALA A 38 2.53 -3.21 5.77
C ALA A 38 2.78 -1.73 6.15
N LEU A 39 2.58 -0.80 5.21
CA LEU A 39 2.70 0.64 5.49
C LEU A 39 1.60 1.15 6.44
N LEU A 40 0.38 0.64 6.33
CA LEU A 40 -0.71 0.96 7.26
C LEU A 40 -0.40 0.42 8.66
N ALA A 41 0.08 -0.81 8.77
CA ALA A 41 0.54 -1.39 10.04
C ALA A 41 1.67 -0.56 10.65
N ALA A 42 2.66 -0.16 9.84
CA ALA A 42 3.74 0.73 10.28
C ALA A 42 3.20 2.09 10.77
N ALA A 43 2.17 2.64 10.13
CA ALA A 43 1.52 3.88 10.57
C ALA A 43 0.81 3.73 11.92
N ILE A 44 0.19 2.57 12.19
CA ILE A 44 -0.42 2.26 13.49
C ILE A 44 0.67 2.14 14.56
N LEU A 45 1.76 1.40 14.29
CA LEU A 45 2.88 1.25 15.21
C LEU A 45 3.57 2.58 15.51
N ALA A 46 3.74 3.44 14.49
CA ALA A 46 4.35 4.75 14.62
C ALA A 46 3.68 5.65 15.66
N LEU A 47 2.40 5.40 16.02
CA LEU A 47 1.71 6.12 17.10
C LEU A 47 2.44 6.00 18.44
N HIS A 48 3.11 4.88 18.70
CA HIS A 48 3.79 4.58 19.96
C HIS A 48 5.28 4.27 19.80
N ASP A 49 5.77 4.09 18.58
CA ASP A 49 7.18 3.83 18.28
C ASP A 49 7.81 5.00 17.49
N PRO A 50 8.67 5.82 18.12
CA PRO A 50 9.34 6.95 17.46
C PRO A 50 10.29 6.52 16.33
N ALA A 51 10.92 5.35 16.41
CA ALA A 51 11.84 4.86 15.38
C ALA A 51 11.07 4.47 14.11
N VAL A 52 9.94 3.75 14.27
CA VAL A 52 9.04 3.44 13.15
C VAL A 52 8.46 4.71 12.54
N ARG A 53 8.10 5.70 13.37
CA ARG A 53 7.61 7.00 12.89
C ARG A 53 8.63 7.72 12.01
N ALA A 54 9.88 7.78 12.44
CA ALA A 54 10.97 8.37 11.66
C ALA A 54 11.16 7.62 10.33
N ALA A 55 11.26 6.29 10.37
CA ALA A 55 11.43 5.45 9.18
C ALA A 55 10.27 5.62 8.17
N LEU A 56 9.03 5.71 8.65
CA LEU A 56 7.85 5.94 7.79
C LEU A 56 7.86 7.34 7.16
N LYS A 57 8.29 8.36 7.91
CA LYS A 57 8.45 9.72 7.38
C LYS A 57 9.51 9.77 6.29
N ASP A 58 10.66 9.13 6.51
CA ASP A 58 11.74 9.08 5.54
C ASP A 58 11.34 8.29 4.28
N TYR A 59 10.60 7.18 4.45
CA TYR A 59 10.03 6.45 3.32
C TYR A 59 9.15 7.36 2.44
N ARG A 60 8.23 8.11 3.05
CA ARG A 60 7.36 9.05 2.31
C ARG A 60 8.16 10.16 1.64
N ALA A 61 9.16 10.74 2.32
CA ALA A 61 10.02 11.76 1.75
C ALA A 61 10.80 11.26 0.52
N ARG A 62 11.33 10.03 0.57
CA ARG A 62 12.00 9.40 -0.57
C ARG A 62 11.05 9.18 -1.75
N GLN A 63 9.81 8.75 -1.50
CA GLN A 63 8.80 8.60 -2.57
C GLN A 63 8.50 9.95 -3.24
N THR A 64 8.30 11.01 -2.45
CA THR A 64 8.10 12.36 -2.99
C THR A 64 9.31 12.82 -3.82
N ALA A 65 10.52 12.65 -3.30
CA ALA A 65 11.75 13.02 -4.01
C ALA A 65 11.91 12.26 -5.33
N ALA A 66 11.56 10.97 -5.36
CA ALA A 66 11.64 10.14 -6.57
C ALA A 66 10.71 10.65 -7.69
N VAL A 67 9.49 11.07 -7.34
CA VAL A 67 8.56 11.68 -8.31
C VAL A 67 9.05 13.05 -8.78
N LEU A 68 9.54 13.89 -7.86
CA LEU A 68 10.08 15.21 -8.23
C LEU A 68 11.31 15.13 -9.14
N ALA A 69 12.09 14.05 -9.05
CA ALA A 69 13.20 13.79 -9.97
C ALA A 69 12.73 13.42 -11.40
N HIS A 70 11.47 12.99 -11.56
CA HIS A 70 10.86 12.62 -12.85
C HIS A 70 9.47 13.27 -12.96
N PRO A 71 9.40 14.61 -13.14
CA PRO A 71 8.17 15.36 -12.95
C PRO A 71 7.15 15.23 -14.10
N ASP A 72 7.56 14.75 -15.28
CA ASP A 72 6.63 14.49 -16.39
C ASP A 72 6.03 13.08 -16.28
N PRO A 73 4.75 12.93 -15.90
CA PRO A 73 4.11 11.64 -15.72
C PRO A 73 3.91 10.86 -17.04
N ARG A 74 4.12 11.49 -18.20
CA ARG A 74 4.04 10.83 -19.51
C ARG A 74 5.36 10.15 -19.89
N VAL A 75 6.46 10.54 -19.26
CA VAL A 75 7.78 9.97 -19.53
C VAL A 75 8.06 8.88 -18.50
N PRO A 76 8.16 7.61 -18.91
CA PRO A 76 8.42 6.53 -17.97
C PRO A 76 9.80 6.72 -17.31
N PRO A 77 9.96 6.40 -16.02
CA PRO A 77 11.23 6.50 -15.35
C PRO A 77 12.25 5.55 -15.98
N VAL A 78 13.48 6.03 -16.15
CA VAL A 78 14.55 5.26 -16.79
C VAL A 78 15.00 4.15 -15.83
N GLY A 79 14.55 2.91 -16.04
CA GLY A 79 15.04 1.72 -15.33
C GLY A 79 14.11 1.04 -14.31
N GLY A 80 12.79 1.28 -14.31
CA GLY A 80 11.86 0.61 -13.39
C GLY A 80 10.73 -0.14 -14.08
N SER A 81 10.61 -1.46 -13.82
CA SER A 81 9.50 -2.31 -14.23
C SER A 81 8.14 -1.73 -13.83
N ALA A 82 7.19 -1.80 -14.76
CA ALA A 82 5.76 -1.69 -14.50
C ALA A 82 5.29 -2.64 -13.39
#